data_AF-A0AAJ0ATS9-F1
#
_entry.id   AF-A0AAJ0ATS9-F1
#
_cell.length_a   1.000
_cell.length_b   1.000
_cell.length_c   1.000
_cell.angle_alpha   90.00
_cell.angle_beta   90.00
_cell.angle_gamma   90.00
#
_symmetry.space_group_name_H-M   'P 1'
#
loop_
_entity.id
_entity.type
_entity.pdbx_description
1 polymer ?
#
loop_
_entity_poly.entity_id
_entity_poly.type
_entity_poly.pdbx_seq_one_letter_code
_entity_poly.pdbx_strand_id
1 'polypeptide(L)'
;MLARLGLVGLVATCASGAYVQWQGCDGPSSKTDVFVPQSLSATLVPSDDGRQNQLALRVGRWMEEAECQELARRMPSATLEFEMLGRSAVFHTMTKITCQKLNFSKNWRSPLVNPVSLYLSISEDVGHLPPLSTFHTTLHLEGNDSEEISCREANITPALTSTITSIITYSTWSIFLFVLIVGILRSAYSTPITLDDVDDEERRSIRTVLPNVGDCLQYLQFIFLTGGLSLRYPGFYQPVVSHLNLFSLFMNGPITHGVMYDRVEDGIYVLNGTYGGTYGLELMTQIAGAPMTMDTWLNMVVIMFIIAGGVALVLEVVWFVKRSRDSDSESLRSVGGIRHTCSRVLRGILSYFMFPLAALSFYQLDNASILPAYHISMAVALILGMMAAFIWLIRKIPTRSLGVLVFDSTKRYRHLHAVDDARRRDGTFVFVLFALTFVRGATVGGLQISGPAQLAVLGACELVLLASIAGFQAYSTFSIGSIAATIRLCSLVFLVVFLPGLATTNGVKSAVGYLLLAVHGGMLLLGFFVPALCELSKLVEGWWTAPQPEVS
;
A
#
# COMPACT_ATOMS: atom_id res chain seq x y z
N MET A 1 -26.77 17.24 15.93
CA MET A 1 -26.20 18.18 16.93
C MET A 1 -24.92 17.67 17.62
N LEU A 2 -24.68 16.36 17.70
CA LEU A 2 -23.42 15.78 18.22
C LEU A 2 -22.18 15.95 17.31
N ALA A 3 -22.37 16.26 16.02
CA ALA A 3 -21.28 16.40 15.05
C ALA A 3 -20.42 17.68 15.20
N ARG A 4 -20.86 18.68 15.98
CA ARG A 4 -20.10 19.93 16.18
C ARG A 4 -19.16 19.91 17.39
N LEU A 5 -19.22 18.88 18.23
CA LEU A 5 -18.28 18.70 19.35
C LEU A 5 -16.97 18.03 18.91
N GLY A 6 -16.97 17.28 17.81
CA GLY A 6 -15.77 16.61 17.30
C GLY A 6 -14.73 17.54 16.67
N LEU A 7 -15.15 18.71 16.16
CA LEU A 7 -14.25 19.64 15.46
C LEU A 7 -13.46 20.57 16.41
N VAL A 8 -13.86 20.66 17.68
CA VAL A 8 -13.26 21.59 18.67
C VAL A 8 -12.07 20.96 19.41
N GLY A 9 -11.90 19.63 19.33
CA GLY A 9 -10.78 18.93 19.96
C GLY A 9 -9.39 19.27 19.39
N LEU A 10 -9.30 19.94 18.23
CA LEU A 10 -8.05 20.16 17.50
C LEU A 10 -7.41 21.55 17.70
N VAL A 11 -8.11 22.54 18.25
CA VAL A 11 -7.66 23.95 18.17
C VAL A 11 -7.20 24.52 19.53
N ALA A 12 -7.21 23.74 20.62
CA ALA A 12 -6.82 24.23 21.95
C ALA A 12 -5.69 23.45 22.64
N THR A 13 -5.06 22.51 21.93
CA THR A 13 -3.96 21.72 22.49
C THR A 13 -2.65 22.10 21.82
N CYS A 14 -1.87 22.94 22.48
CA CYS A 14 -0.41 22.82 22.41
C CYS A 14 -0.03 21.49 23.10
N ALA A 15 -0.37 20.37 22.49
CA ALA A 15 -0.02 19.05 23.00
C ALA A 15 1.41 18.75 22.58
N SER A 16 2.30 18.62 23.55
CA SER A 16 3.58 17.94 23.38
C SER A 16 3.24 16.45 23.33
N GLY A 17 3.27 15.82 22.15
CA GLY A 17 2.95 14.40 21.97
C GLY A 17 2.12 14.09 20.71
N ALA A 18 2.60 13.14 19.92
CA ALA A 18 1.91 12.55 18.78
C ALA A 18 0.67 11.75 19.22
N TYR A 19 -0.44 11.87 18.48
CA TYR A 19 -1.68 11.14 18.78
C TYR A 19 -1.52 9.64 18.54
N VAL A 20 -2.05 8.83 19.47
CA VAL A 20 -2.02 7.37 19.42
C VAL A 20 -3.43 6.79 19.49
N GLN A 21 -3.74 5.83 18.62
CA GLN A 21 -4.98 5.08 18.70
C GLN A 21 -4.98 4.15 19.91
N TRP A 22 -6.08 4.16 20.67
CA TRP A 22 -6.23 3.36 21.88
C TRP A 22 -7.59 2.66 21.93
N GLN A 23 -7.66 1.59 22.71
CA GLN A 23 -8.90 0.91 23.08
C GLN A 23 -8.86 0.49 24.56
N GLY A 24 -10.01 0.14 25.14
CA GLY A 24 -10.07 -0.43 26.49
C GLY A 24 -9.71 -1.92 26.47
N CYS A 25 -9.07 -2.41 27.52
CA CYS A 25 -8.57 -3.80 27.58
C CYS A 25 -9.67 -4.87 27.57
N ASP A 26 -10.83 -4.58 28.18
CA ASP A 26 -11.93 -5.55 28.35
C ASP A 26 -13.22 -5.19 27.59
N GLY A 27 -13.10 -4.77 26.32
CA GLY A 27 -14.26 -4.46 25.49
C GLY A 27 -15.27 -3.49 26.15
N PRO A 28 -16.53 -3.43 25.69
CA PRO A 28 -17.51 -2.49 26.23
C PRO A 28 -18.24 -2.96 27.52
N SER A 29 -17.87 -4.10 28.13
CA SER A 29 -18.71 -4.78 29.14
C SER A 29 -18.22 -4.76 30.59
N SER A 30 -17.08 -4.15 30.91
CA SER A 30 -16.64 -3.98 32.30
C SER A 30 -17.32 -2.77 32.96
N LYS A 31 -17.91 -2.97 34.14
CA LYS A 31 -18.67 -1.97 34.91
C LYS A 31 -17.77 -0.97 35.68
N THR A 32 -16.45 -1.08 35.58
CA THR A 32 -15.49 -0.31 36.39
C THR A 32 -14.63 0.67 35.59
N ASP A 33 -15.02 1.09 34.38
CA ASP A 33 -14.26 2.12 33.66
C ASP A 33 -14.65 3.55 34.10
N VAL A 34 -14.03 4.02 35.18
CA VAL A 34 -14.33 5.33 35.78
C VAL A 34 -13.75 6.48 34.94
N PHE A 35 -12.71 6.21 34.15
CA PHE A 35 -11.98 7.24 33.41
C PHE A 35 -11.81 6.91 31.93
N VAL A 36 -12.68 7.45 31.08
CA VAL A 36 -12.54 7.37 29.61
C VAL A 36 -11.79 8.58 29.06
N PRO A 37 -10.54 8.41 28.58
CA PRO A 37 -9.78 9.52 28.02
C PRO A 37 -10.38 10.00 26.70
N GLN A 38 -10.20 11.28 26.39
CA GLN A 38 -10.58 11.83 25.08
C GLN A 38 -9.40 11.86 24.11
N SER A 39 -8.19 11.87 24.65
CA SER A 39 -6.95 11.86 23.87
C SER A 39 -5.89 11.03 24.59
N LEU A 40 -5.14 10.26 23.81
CA LEU A 40 -3.90 9.63 24.23
C LEU A 40 -2.81 10.12 23.27
N SER A 41 -1.75 10.66 23.84
CA SER A 41 -0.59 11.13 23.11
C SER A 41 0.67 10.48 23.66
N ALA A 42 1.64 10.23 22.80
CA ALA A 42 2.90 9.62 23.18
C ALA A 42 4.08 10.36 22.53
N THR A 43 5.19 10.43 23.27
CA THR A 43 6.47 10.92 22.77
C THR A 43 7.52 9.85 23.02
N LEU A 44 8.36 9.58 22.03
CA LEU A 44 9.48 8.67 22.14
C LEU A 44 10.77 9.42 21.85
N VAL A 45 11.54 9.72 22.90
CA VAL A 45 12.79 10.47 22.78
C VAL A 45 13.96 9.51 22.98
N PRO A 46 14.85 9.33 21.99
CA PRO A 46 16.09 8.59 22.20
C PRO A 46 17.00 9.37 23.14
N SER A 47 17.63 8.68 24.09
CA SER A 47 18.67 9.24 24.94
C SER A 47 19.91 9.59 24.10
N ASP A 48 20.71 10.57 24.53
CA ASP A 48 21.89 11.09 23.79
C ASP A 48 22.90 9.99 23.40
N ASP A 49 22.99 8.91 24.20
CA ASP A 49 23.87 7.76 23.95
C ASP A 49 23.27 6.70 22.99
N GLY A 50 22.03 6.88 22.53
CA GLY A 50 21.30 5.97 21.62
C GLY A 50 20.95 4.59 22.19
N ARG A 51 21.29 4.32 23.46
CA ARG A 51 21.04 3.04 24.14
C ARG A 51 19.71 2.95 24.88
N GLN A 52 19.13 4.09 25.23
CA GLN A 52 17.89 4.20 26.00
C GLN A 52 16.87 4.99 25.20
N ASN A 53 15.59 4.67 25.38
CA ASN A 53 14.49 5.41 24.78
C ASN A 53 13.51 5.75 25.89
N GLN A 54 13.26 7.04 26.06
CA GLN A 54 12.29 7.53 27.03
C GLN A 54 10.93 7.60 26.35
N LEU A 55 9.99 6.78 26.83
CA LEU A 55 8.60 6.80 26.41
C LEU A 55 7.83 7.67 27.41
N ALA A 56 7.24 8.75 26.91
CA ALA A 56 6.29 9.54 27.68
C ALA A 56 4.89 9.35 27.12
N LEU A 57 3.94 9.00 27.99
CA LEU A 57 2.52 8.88 27.67
C LEU A 57 1.78 10.01 28.36
N ARG A 58 0.90 10.69 27.61
CA ARG A 58 0.04 11.74 28.13
C ARG A 58 -1.41 11.46 27.76
N VAL A 59 -2.23 11.34 28.79
CA VAL A 59 -3.65 11.05 28.70
C VAL A 59 -4.43 12.32 29.03
N GLY A 60 -5.35 12.72 28.16
CA GLY A 60 -6.12 13.97 28.29
C GLY A 60 -7.63 13.74 28.32
N ARG A 61 -8.33 14.41 29.25
CA ARG A 61 -9.80 14.47 29.31
C ARG A 61 -10.27 15.85 29.78
N TRP A 62 -11.34 16.35 29.16
CA TRP A 62 -11.95 17.64 29.49
C TRP A 62 -13.04 17.40 30.53
N MET A 63 -13.04 18.19 31.60
CA MET A 63 -13.96 18.05 32.75
C MET A 63 -14.08 19.34 33.55
N GLU A 64 -14.91 19.34 34.59
CA GLU A 64 -15.01 20.46 35.52
C GLU A 64 -13.84 20.46 36.52
N GLU A 65 -13.48 21.64 37.03
CA GLU A 65 -12.35 21.80 37.96
C GLU A 65 -12.50 20.94 39.24
N ALA A 66 -13.72 20.84 39.78
CA ALA A 66 -14.00 20.04 40.97
C ALA A 66 -13.83 18.52 40.71
N GLU A 67 -14.32 18.04 39.57
CA GLU A 67 -14.17 16.64 39.14
C GLU A 67 -12.69 16.30 38.90
N CYS A 68 -11.92 17.22 38.31
CA CYS A 68 -10.48 17.06 38.07
C CYS A 68 -9.70 16.84 39.36
N GLN A 69 -9.96 17.63 40.40
CA GLN A 69 -9.28 17.51 41.68
C GLN A 69 -9.64 16.22 42.42
N GLU A 70 -10.91 15.79 42.34
CA GLU A 70 -11.36 14.54 42.94
C GLU A 70 -10.73 13.33 42.24
N LEU A 71 -10.74 13.32 40.91
CA LEU A 71 -10.16 12.23 40.12
C LEU A 71 -8.64 12.15 40.31
N ALA A 72 -7.96 13.29 40.41
CA ALA A 72 -6.53 13.36 40.67
C ALA A 72 -6.13 12.71 42.02
N ARG A 73 -7.00 12.76 43.03
CA ARG A 73 -6.77 12.09 44.33
C ARG A 73 -7.04 10.59 44.28
N ARG A 74 -7.88 10.13 43.35
CA ARG A 74 -8.28 8.72 43.23
C ARG A 74 -7.29 7.86 42.47
N MET A 75 -6.43 8.44 41.64
CA MET A 75 -5.53 7.68 40.75
C MET A 75 -4.05 7.99 41.04
N PRO A 76 -3.50 7.59 42.21
CA PRO A 76 -2.13 7.94 42.61
C PRO A 76 -1.04 7.16 41.85
N SER A 77 -1.35 5.95 41.38
CA SER A 77 -0.41 5.05 40.73
C SER A 77 -0.90 4.59 39.36
N ALA A 78 0.06 4.22 38.51
CA ALA A 78 -0.19 3.56 37.26
C ALA A 78 0.84 2.46 37.04
N THR A 79 0.38 1.38 36.42
CA THR A 79 1.23 0.30 35.96
C THR A 79 1.25 0.34 34.43
N LEU A 80 2.45 0.49 33.87
CA LEU A 80 2.69 0.49 32.43
C LEU A 80 3.30 -0.85 32.05
N GLU A 81 2.52 -1.68 31.37
CA GLU A 81 3.02 -2.89 30.73
C GLU A 81 3.51 -2.56 29.32
N PHE A 82 4.71 -3.03 29.03
CA PHE A 82 5.37 -2.91 27.75
C PHE A 82 5.64 -4.32 27.22
N GLU A 83 5.07 -4.65 26.06
CA GLU A 83 5.28 -5.93 25.40
C GLU A 83 5.85 -5.71 23.99
N MET A 84 6.95 -6.40 23.67
CA MET A 84 7.48 -6.52 22.32
C MET A 84 7.94 -7.95 22.04
N LEU A 85 8.24 -8.27 20.79
CA LEU A 85 8.70 -9.61 20.42
C LEU A 85 9.96 -10.01 21.21
N GLY A 86 9.82 -11.00 22.09
CA GLY A 86 10.92 -11.54 22.88
C GLY A 86 11.29 -10.74 24.14
N ARG A 87 10.58 -9.66 24.47
CA ARG A 87 10.79 -8.87 25.69
C ARG A 87 9.50 -8.25 26.18
N SER A 88 9.21 -8.45 27.47
CA SER A 88 8.19 -7.70 28.20
C SER A 88 8.82 -7.01 29.40
N ALA A 89 8.25 -5.88 29.80
CA ALA A 89 8.64 -5.14 30.99
C ALA A 89 7.39 -4.53 31.62
N VAL A 90 7.38 -4.45 32.95
CA VAL A 90 6.30 -3.83 33.71
C VAL A 90 6.94 -2.73 34.56
N PHE A 91 6.40 -1.52 34.43
CA PHE A 91 6.88 -0.34 35.15
C PHE A 91 5.78 0.15 36.07
N HIS A 92 6.06 0.19 37.37
CA HIS A 92 5.16 0.80 38.35
C HIS A 92 5.62 2.23 38.59
N THR A 93 4.71 3.18 38.39
CA THR A 93 5.05 4.60 38.41
C THR A 93 3.98 5.44 39.07
N MET A 94 4.38 6.58 39.60
CA MET A 94 3.44 7.55 40.16
C MET A 94 2.89 8.42 39.04
N THR A 95 1.58 8.63 39.04
CA THR A 95 0.95 9.46 38.02
C THR A 95 1.22 10.93 38.33
N LYS A 96 1.69 11.68 37.33
CA LYS A 96 1.75 13.14 37.43
C LYS A 96 0.51 13.73 36.78
N ILE A 97 -0.47 14.08 37.61
CA ILE A 97 -1.76 14.62 37.16
C ILE A 97 -1.73 16.15 37.26
N THR A 98 -2.12 16.83 36.18
CA THR A 98 -2.21 18.29 36.12
C THR A 98 -3.59 18.71 35.62
N CYS A 99 -4.20 19.64 36.34
CA CYS A 99 -5.49 20.24 36.00
C CYS A 99 -5.24 21.63 35.40
N GLN A 100 -5.28 21.75 34.07
CA GLN A 100 -5.00 23.00 33.36
C GLN A 100 -6.28 23.71 32.93
N LYS A 101 -6.44 24.99 33.30
CA LYS A 101 -7.62 25.79 32.91
C LYS A 101 -7.62 26.03 31.40
N LEU A 102 -8.76 25.76 30.77
CA LEU A 102 -8.97 26.01 29.35
C LEU A 102 -9.45 27.45 29.16
N ASN A 103 -8.60 28.28 28.56
CA ASN A 103 -8.97 29.65 28.20
C ASN A 103 -9.70 29.63 26.85
N PHE A 104 -11.03 29.59 26.89
CA PHE A 104 -11.84 29.72 25.69
C PHE A 104 -11.82 31.16 25.15
N SER A 105 -11.86 31.30 23.82
CA SER A 105 -12.04 32.60 23.15
C SER A 105 -13.32 33.29 23.64
N LYS A 106 -13.30 34.62 23.78
CA LYS A 106 -14.39 35.45 24.35
C LYS A 106 -15.79 35.22 23.74
N ASN A 107 -15.85 34.66 22.52
CA ASN A 107 -17.10 34.41 21.81
C ASN A 107 -17.72 33.03 22.10
N TRP A 108 -17.08 32.19 22.92
CA TRP A 108 -17.50 30.82 23.17
C TRP A 108 -17.97 30.66 24.62
N ARG A 109 -19.26 30.33 24.80
CA ARG A 109 -19.81 29.96 26.12
C ARG A 109 -19.77 28.44 26.24
N SER A 110 -18.88 27.93 27.09
CA SER A 110 -18.87 26.53 27.49
C SER A 110 -20.14 26.20 28.29
N PRO A 111 -20.77 25.02 28.09
CA PRO A 111 -21.84 24.53 28.95
C PRO A 111 -21.33 24.08 30.33
N LEU A 112 -20.02 23.84 30.49
CA LEU A 112 -19.39 23.48 31.77
C LEU A 112 -18.97 24.72 32.57
N VAL A 113 -19.13 24.66 33.89
CA VAL A 113 -18.65 25.68 34.83
C VAL A 113 -17.15 25.51 35.04
N ASN A 114 -16.34 26.53 34.69
CA ASN A 114 -14.87 26.50 34.79
C ASN A 114 -14.22 25.25 34.17
N PRO A 115 -14.28 25.11 32.84
CA PRO A 115 -13.73 23.95 32.14
C PRO A 115 -12.20 23.83 32.30
N VAL A 116 -11.75 22.62 32.65
CA VAL A 116 -10.35 22.26 32.88
C VAL A 116 -10.02 21.00 32.07
N SER A 117 -8.80 20.92 31.57
CA SER A 117 -8.25 19.69 30.99
C SER A 117 -7.40 18.98 32.04
N LEU A 118 -7.77 17.74 32.39
CA LEU A 118 -6.94 16.83 33.16
C LEU A 118 -5.92 16.21 32.21
N TYR A 119 -4.64 16.35 32.54
CA TYR A 119 -3.53 15.67 31.89
C TYR A 119 -2.83 14.75 32.88
N LEU A 120 -2.80 13.47 32.56
CA LEU A 120 -2.00 12.47 33.26
C LEU A 120 -0.77 12.18 32.42
N SER A 121 0.42 12.44 32.96
CA SER A 121 1.70 12.17 32.29
C SER A 121 2.48 11.08 33.01
N ILE A 122 2.97 10.11 32.23
CA ILE A 122 3.84 9.01 32.66
C ILE A 122 5.08 9.04 31.77
N SER A 123 6.27 8.79 32.33
CA SER A 123 7.51 8.79 31.58
C SER A 123 8.45 7.72 32.09
N GLU A 124 8.76 6.73 31.25
CA GLU A 124 9.58 5.57 31.61
C GLU A 124 10.68 5.30 30.57
N ASP A 125 11.81 4.74 31.01
CA ASP A 125 12.88 4.27 30.11
C ASP A 125 12.59 2.83 29.66
N VAL A 126 12.20 2.68 28.39
CA VAL A 126 11.93 1.37 27.79
C VAL A 126 13.19 0.68 27.25
N GLY A 127 14.35 1.35 27.35
CA GLY A 127 15.64 0.84 26.92
C GLY A 127 15.79 0.80 25.39
N HIS A 128 16.66 -0.08 24.89
CA HIS A 128 16.94 -0.18 23.47
C HIS A 128 15.75 -0.76 22.67
N LEU A 129 15.40 -0.10 21.57
CA LEU A 129 14.36 -0.51 20.65
C LEU A 129 15.00 -0.95 19.32
N PRO A 130 14.77 -2.19 18.87
CA PRO A 130 15.30 -2.62 17.60
C PRO A 130 14.61 -1.89 16.44
N PRO A 131 15.30 -1.74 15.30
CA PRO A 131 14.88 -0.85 14.22
C PRO A 131 13.53 -1.14 13.54
N LEU A 132 13.03 -2.38 13.64
CA LEU A 132 11.74 -2.82 13.08
C LEU A 132 10.79 -3.26 14.20
N SER A 133 10.79 -2.55 15.33
CA SER A 133 9.92 -2.89 16.46
C SER A 133 8.54 -2.27 16.35
N THR A 134 7.57 -2.99 16.91
CA THR A 134 6.34 -2.42 17.43
C THR A 134 6.23 -2.91 18.85
N PHE A 135 5.78 -2.04 19.73
CA PHE A 135 5.49 -2.41 21.09
C PHE A 135 4.03 -2.12 21.43
N HIS A 136 3.47 -3.03 22.20
CA HIS A 136 2.15 -2.92 22.76
C HIS A 136 2.29 -2.32 24.15
N THR A 137 1.60 -1.23 24.41
CA THR A 137 1.55 -0.61 25.73
C THR A 137 0.18 -0.80 26.34
N THR A 138 0.13 -1.39 27.52
CA THR A 138 -1.07 -1.47 28.33
C THR A 138 -0.87 -0.61 29.56
N LEU A 139 -1.73 0.39 29.71
CA LEU A 139 -1.75 1.32 30.82
C LEU A 139 -2.89 0.94 31.76
N HIS A 140 -2.53 0.51 32.96
CA HIS A 140 -3.44 0.26 34.07
C HIS A 140 -3.38 1.46 35.01
N LEU A 141 -4.50 2.14 35.20
CA LEU A 141 -4.66 3.17 36.21
C LEU A 141 -5.20 2.55 37.48
N GLU A 142 -4.51 2.76 38.59
CA GLU A 142 -4.80 2.12 39.87
C GLU A 142 -5.29 3.14 40.90
N GLY A 143 -6.21 2.68 41.75
CA GLY A 143 -6.75 3.44 42.86
C GLY A 143 -5.92 3.36 44.14
N ASN A 144 -6.36 4.10 45.17
CA ASN A 144 -5.75 4.05 46.50
C ASN A 144 -5.72 2.63 47.10
N ASP A 145 -6.72 1.80 46.77
CA ASP A 145 -6.83 0.43 47.26
C ASP A 145 -6.16 -0.59 46.32
N SER A 146 -5.30 -0.14 45.38
CA SER A 146 -4.73 -0.96 44.29
C SER A 146 -5.76 -1.63 43.37
N GLU A 147 -7.01 -1.17 43.41
CA GLU A 147 -8.05 -1.59 42.47
C GLU A 147 -7.83 -0.90 41.12
N GLU A 148 -8.03 -1.66 40.03
CA GLU A 148 -7.93 -1.13 38.68
C GLU A 148 -9.13 -0.22 38.36
N ILE A 149 -8.84 1.06 38.11
CA ILE A 149 -9.82 2.10 37.80
C ILE A 149 -10.07 2.20 36.30
N SER A 150 -9.03 1.98 35.48
CA SER A 150 -9.15 2.05 34.03
C SER A 150 -7.98 1.36 33.36
N CYS A 151 -8.28 0.61 32.29
CA CYS A 151 -7.28 -0.06 31.48
C CYS A 151 -7.31 0.45 30.04
N ARG A 152 -6.15 0.82 29.51
CA ARG A 152 -6.00 1.32 28.13
C ARG A 152 -4.88 0.59 27.43
N GLU A 153 -5.17 0.08 26.25
CA GLU A 153 -4.16 -0.51 25.38
C GLU A 153 -3.98 0.31 24.12
N ALA A 154 -2.74 0.41 23.67
CA ALA A 154 -2.33 1.13 22.48
C ALA A 154 -1.14 0.44 21.81
N ASN A 155 -1.12 0.48 20.49
CA ASN A 155 0.02 0.03 19.70
C ASN A 155 0.84 1.23 19.27
N ILE A 156 2.10 1.27 19.69
CA ILE A 156 3.00 2.37 19.36
C ILE A 156 4.11 1.83 18.45
N THR A 157 4.32 2.54 17.34
CA THR A 157 5.34 2.19 16.36
C THR A 157 6.39 3.30 16.32
N PRO A 158 7.62 3.01 16.78
CA PRO A 158 8.76 3.91 16.59
C PRO A 158 8.94 4.33 15.14
N ALA A 159 9.43 5.54 14.94
CA ALA A 159 9.89 5.99 13.64
C ALA A 159 11.00 5.07 13.12
N LEU A 160 10.90 4.66 11.85
CA LEU A 160 11.98 3.95 11.19
C LEU A 160 13.18 4.88 11.06
N THR A 161 14.38 4.36 11.35
CA THR A 161 15.62 5.12 11.16
C THR A 161 15.81 5.50 9.69
N SER A 162 16.43 6.66 9.45
CA SER A 162 16.72 7.16 8.10
C SER A 162 17.52 6.16 7.25
N THR A 163 18.40 5.38 7.89
CA THR A 163 19.18 4.32 7.24
C THR A 163 18.28 3.23 6.67
N ILE A 164 17.30 2.74 7.44
CA ILE A 164 16.47 1.61 7.03
C ILE A 164 15.44 2.03 5.99
N THR A 165 14.81 3.18 6.20
CA THR A 165 13.91 3.77 5.19
C THR A 165 14.63 3.97 3.86
N SER A 166 15.88 4.44 3.88
CA SER A 166 16.73 4.55 2.70
C SER A 166 17.04 3.19 2.08
N ILE A 167 17.47 2.21 2.86
CA ILE A 167 17.77 0.85 2.36
C ILE A 167 16.56 0.24 1.67
N ILE A 168 15.37 0.28 2.29
CA ILE A 168 14.14 -0.28 1.71
C ILE A 168 13.81 0.43 0.39
N THR A 169 13.77 1.77 0.42
CA THR A 169 13.39 2.57 -0.74
C THR A 169 14.36 2.35 -1.92
N TYR A 170 15.67 2.52 -1.68
CA TYR A 170 16.67 2.39 -2.74
C TYR A 170 16.84 0.95 -3.20
N SER A 171 16.74 -0.05 -2.32
CA SER A 171 16.80 -1.46 -2.70
C SER A 171 15.67 -1.82 -3.67
N THR A 172 14.43 -1.46 -3.34
CA THR A 172 13.30 -1.76 -4.22
C THR A 172 13.37 -1.02 -5.55
N TRP A 173 13.75 0.26 -5.52
CA TRP A 173 13.99 1.04 -6.74
C TRP A 173 15.09 0.44 -7.61
N SER A 174 16.21 0.04 -7.01
CA SER A 174 17.34 -0.57 -7.72
C SER A 174 16.92 -1.88 -8.39
N ILE A 175 16.18 -2.74 -7.69
CA ILE A 175 15.68 -4.00 -8.26
C ILE A 175 14.74 -3.71 -9.45
N PHE A 176 13.76 -2.82 -9.26
CA PHE A 176 12.82 -2.50 -10.33
C PHE A 176 13.50 -1.89 -11.56
N LEU A 177 14.38 -0.91 -11.35
CA LEU A 177 15.12 -0.26 -12.43
C LEU A 177 16.04 -1.26 -13.16
N PHE A 178 16.70 -2.15 -12.42
CA PHE A 178 17.53 -3.19 -13.02
C PHE A 178 16.69 -4.13 -13.91
N VAL A 179 15.56 -4.64 -13.41
CA VAL A 179 14.64 -5.49 -14.17
C VAL A 179 14.10 -4.75 -15.40
N LEU A 180 13.78 -3.46 -15.25
CA LEU A 180 13.35 -2.60 -16.35
C LEU A 180 14.43 -2.46 -17.43
N ILE A 181 15.66 -2.10 -17.05
CA ILE A 181 16.78 -1.93 -17.98
C ILE A 181 17.06 -3.23 -18.73
N VAL A 182 17.15 -4.36 -18.04
CA VAL A 182 17.34 -5.67 -18.67
C VAL A 182 16.21 -6.00 -19.63
N GLY A 183 14.95 -5.70 -19.26
CA GLY A 183 13.82 -5.86 -20.15
C GLY A 183 13.92 -4.99 -21.41
N ILE A 184 14.35 -3.73 -21.29
CA ILE A 184 14.57 -2.82 -22.43
C ILE A 184 15.67 -3.38 -23.33
N LEU A 185 16.81 -3.77 -22.75
CA LEU A 185 17.93 -4.36 -23.47
C LEU A 185 17.49 -5.60 -24.25
N ARG A 186 16.75 -6.51 -23.60
CA ARG A 186 16.20 -7.71 -24.26
C ARG A 186 15.31 -7.34 -25.45
N SER A 187 14.42 -6.35 -25.31
CA SER A 187 13.56 -5.89 -26.41
C SER A 187 14.33 -5.19 -27.54
N ALA A 188 15.44 -4.51 -27.21
CA ALA A 188 16.30 -3.85 -28.18
C ALA A 188 17.13 -4.86 -28.99
N TYR A 189 17.76 -5.83 -28.32
CA TYR A 189 18.74 -6.76 -28.90
C TYR A 189 18.15 -8.08 -29.43
N SER A 190 16.90 -8.42 -29.11
CA SER A 190 16.27 -9.59 -29.71
C SER A 190 16.07 -9.37 -31.22
N THR A 191 16.78 -10.16 -32.04
CA THR A 191 16.59 -10.22 -33.48
C THR A 191 15.16 -10.70 -33.79
N PRO A 192 14.46 -10.10 -34.77
CA PRO A 192 13.10 -10.49 -35.10
C PRO A 192 13.07 -11.94 -35.57
N ILE A 193 12.35 -12.79 -34.86
CA ILE A 193 12.03 -14.14 -35.33
C ILE A 193 11.11 -13.97 -36.55
N THR A 194 11.60 -14.33 -37.73
CA THR A 194 10.87 -14.41 -38.99
C THR A 194 9.86 -15.56 -38.93
N LEU A 195 8.65 -15.29 -38.45
CA LEU A 195 7.44 -16.07 -38.69
C LEU A 195 6.62 -15.34 -39.78
N ASP A 196 6.38 -16.01 -40.90
CA ASP A 196 5.79 -15.46 -42.14
C ASP A 196 4.26 -15.24 -42.10
N ASP A 197 3.60 -15.40 -40.94
CA ASP A 197 2.12 -15.46 -40.86
C ASP A 197 1.48 -14.56 -39.79
N VAL A 198 2.17 -13.52 -39.31
CA VAL A 198 1.61 -12.58 -38.33
C VAL A 198 1.67 -11.16 -38.87
N ASP A 199 0.51 -10.53 -39.02
CA ASP A 199 0.36 -9.12 -39.44
C ASP A 199 1.42 -8.24 -38.75
N ASP A 200 2.16 -7.46 -39.55
CA ASP A 200 3.30 -6.64 -39.10
C ASP A 200 2.96 -5.67 -37.95
N GLU A 201 1.69 -5.32 -37.82
CA GLU A 201 1.16 -4.47 -36.75
C GLU A 201 1.10 -5.19 -35.39
N GLU A 202 0.70 -6.47 -35.38
CA GLU A 202 0.70 -7.32 -34.19
C GLU A 202 2.13 -7.65 -33.74
N ARG A 203 3.04 -7.80 -34.72
CA ARG A 203 4.47 -8.02 -34.53
C ARG A 203 5.19 -6.85 -33.83
N ARG A 204 4.88 -5.60 -34.22
CA ARG A 204 5.40 -4.38 -33.55
C ARG A 204 4.79 -4.16 -32.17
N SER A 205 3.55 -4.59 -31.96
CA SER A 205 2.84 -4.50 -30.68
C SER A 205 3.42 -5.42 -29.61
N ILE A 206 3.81 -6.64 -30.00
CA ILE A 206 4.53 -7.62 -29.18
C ILE A 206 5.88 -7.06 -28.68
N ARG A 207 6.57 -6.23 -29.50
CA ARG A 207 7.87 -5.63 -29.16
C ARG A 207 7.80 -4.54 -28.08
N THR A 208 6.64 -3.90 -27.88
CA THR A 208 6.51 -2.81 -26.91
C THR A 208 6.29 -3.24 -25.47
N VAL A 209 6.24 -4.54 -25.20
CA VAL A 209 6.04 -5.04 -23.84
C VAL A 209 7.27 -5.78 -23.37
N LEU A 210 7.75 -5.39 -22.19
CA LEU A 210 8.83 -6.06 -21.49
C LEU A 210 8.24 -7.15 -20.60
N PRO A 211 8.23 -8.43 -21.04
CA PRO A 211 7.84 -9.54 -20.17
C PRO A 211 8.71 -9.52 -18.90
N ASN A 212 8.13 -9.88 -17.75
CA ASN A 212 8.70 -9.82 -16.39
C ASN A 212 8.70 -8.44 -15.69
N VAL A 213 8.81 -7.33 -16.42
CA VAL A 213 8.74 -5.98 -15.80
C VAL A 213 7.35 -5.74 -15.23
N GLY A 214 6.31 -6.17 -15.96
CA GLY A 214 4.93 -6.11 -15.49
C GLY A 214 4.67 -6.93 -14.25
N ASP A 215 5.16 -8.16 -14.22
CA ASP A 215 4.98 -9.05 -13.08
C ASP A 215 5.66 -8.48 -11.83
N CYS A 216 6.86 -7.89 -11.97
CA CYS A 216 7.56 -7.22 -10.88
C CYS A 216 6.77 -6.00 -10.37
N LEU A 217 6.31 -5.12 -11.28
CA LEU A 217 5.52 -3.95 -10.91
C LEU A 217 4.21 -4.32 -10.21
N GLN A 218 3.45 -5.27 -10.76
CA GLN A 218 2.20 -5.75 -10.18
C GLN A 218 2.42 -6.44 -8.82
N TYR A 219 3.57 -7.10 -8.63
CA TYR A 219 3.92 -7.68 -7.34
C TYR A 219 4.25 -6.60 -6.29
N LEU A 220 4.97 -5.54 -6.67
CA LEU A 220 5.20 -4.38 -5.80
C LEU A 220 3.90 -3.67 -5.42
N GLN A 221 3.01 -3.47 -6.40
CA GLN A 221 1.67 -2.94 -6.17
C GLN A 221 0.87 -3.84 -5.22
N PHE A 222 0.99 -5.16 -5.35
CA PHE A 222 0.35 -6.11 -4.43
C PHE A 222 0.86 -5.96 -3.00
N ILE A 223 2.17 -5.87 -2.77
CA ILE A 223 2.71 -5.69 -1.41
C ILE A 223 2.15 -4.41 -0.78
N PHE A 224 2.16 -3.30 -1.53
CA PHE A 224 1.64 -2.02 -1.05
C PHE A 224 0.13 -2.09 -0.75
N LEU A 225 -0.68 -2.50 -1.72
CA LEU A 225 -2.14 -2.51 -1.61
C LEU A 225 -2.65 -3.53 -0.58
N THR A 226 -1.97 -4.68 -0.44
CA THR A 226 -2.29 -5.63 0.63
C THR A 226 -1.77 -5.20 2.00
N GLY A 227 -0.91 -4.18 2.11
CA GLY A 227 -0.62 -3.51 3.38
C GLY A 227 -1.73 -2.54 3.82
N GLY A 228 -2.58 -2.10 2.88
CA GLY A 228 -3.71 -1.21 3.11
C GLY A 228 -5.06 -1.91 3.32
N LEU A 229 -5.08 -3.22 3.62
CA LEU A 229 -6.34 -3.89 3.98
C LEU A 229 -6.76 -3.47 5.39
N SER A 230 -8.04 -3.61 5.73
CA SER A 230 -8.56 -3.30 7.05
C SER A 230 -8.30 -4.46 8.04
N LEU A 231 -7.01 -4.73 8.33
CA LEU A 231 -6.54 -5.76 9.25
C LEU A 231 -5.72 -5.16 10.40
N ARG A 232 -5.55 -5.91 11.49
CA ARG A 232 -4.75 -5.49 12.66
C ARG A 232 -3.28 -5.93 12.49
N TYR A 233 -2.57 -5.26 11.58
CA TYR A 233 -1.15 -5.52 11.32
C TYR A 233 -0.29 -5.27 12.57
N PRO A 234 0.87 -5.93 12.69
CA PRO A 234 1.92 -5.41 13.57
C PRO A 234 2.35 -4.03 13.04
N GLY A 235 2.53 -3.09 13.96
CA GLY A 235 2.69 -1.67 13.64
C GLY A 235 3.85 -1.34 12.68
N PHE A 236 4.94 -2.11 12.68
CA PHE A 236 6.11 -1.89 11.83
C PHE A 236 5.87 -2.30 10.36
N TYR A 237 4.91 -3.19 10.10
CA TYR A 237 4.72 -3.76 8.77
C TYR A 237 4.23 -2.72 7.76
N GLN A 238 3.21 -1.94 8.13
CA GLN A 238 2.64 -0.91 7.26
C GLN A 238 3.66 0.20 6.90
N PRO A 239 4.43 0.76 7.85
CA PRO A 239 5.52 1.68 7.53
C PRO A 239 6.56 1.11 6.56
N VAL A 240 6.98 -0.15 6.71
CA VAL A 240 7.94 -0.78 5.79
C VAL A 240 7.38 -0.85 4.37
N VAL A 241 6.14 -1.35 4.20
CA VAL A 241 5.54 -1.48 2.86
C VAL A 241 5.07 -0.14 2.28
N SER A 242 4.87 0.90 3.11
CA SER A 242 4.50 2.25 2.66
C SER A 242 5.54 2.89 1.73
N HIS A 243 6.81 2.47 1.83
CA HIS A 243 7.88 2.91 0.92
C HIS A 243 7.69 2.42 -0.53
N LEU A 244 6.71 1.55 -0.78
CA LEU A 244 6.33 1.07 -2.11
C LEU A 244 5.20 1.90 -2.75
N ASN A 245 4.76 2.97 -2.10
CA ASN A 245 3.63 3.81 -2.50
C ASN A 245 3.71 4.29 -3.97
N LEU A 246 4.91 4.65 -4.45
CA LEU A 246 5.15 5.14 -5.79
C LEU A 246 4.72 4.16 -6.89
N PHE A 247 4.96 2.86 -6.69
CA PHE A 247 4.63 1.82 -7.68
C PHE A 247 3.12 1.68 -7.88
N SER A 248 2.34 2.10 -6.89
CA SER A 248 0.87 2.16 -6.93
C SER A 248 0.33 3.56 -7.25
N LEU A 249 1.20 4.50 -7.67
CA LEU A 249 0.87 5.91 -7.92
C LEU A 249 0.29 6.62 -6.70
N PHE A 250 0.63 6.12 -5.51
CA PHE A 250 0.21 6.65 -4.23
C PHE A 250 1.27 7.65 -3.75
N MET A 251 1.42 8.76 -4.45
CA MET A 251 2.43 9.76 -4.16
C MET A 251 1.86 11.16 -4.12
N ASN A 252 2.63 12.07 -3.53
CA ASN A 252 2.34 13.50 -3.56
C ASN A 252 2.41 13.96 -5.02
N GLY A 253 1.31 14.50 -5.52
CA GLY A 253 1.23 15.05 -6.86
C GLY A 253 1.16 16.57 -6.86
N PRO A 254 0.92 17.17 -8.03
CA PRO A 254 0.89 18.62 -8.19
C PRO A 254 -0.32 19.29 -7.51
N ILE A 255 -1.36 18.52 -7.17
CA ILE A 255 -2.55 19.04 -6.48
C ILE A 255 -2.35 18.84 -4.99
N THR A 256 -2.06 19.94 -4.29
CA THR A 256 -1.97 19.93 -2.83
C THR A 256 -2.84 21.06 -2.28
N HIS A 257 -3.97 20.74 -1.66
CA HIS A 257 -4.80 21.75 -0.97
C HIS A 257 -4.22 22.19 0.39
N GLY A 258 -2.91 22.02 0.59
CA GLY A 258 -2.17 22.52 1.75
C GLY A 258 -2.24 21.67 3.03
N VAL A 259 -3.03 20.59 3.05
CA VAL A 259 -3.15 19.69 4.21
C VAL A 259 -2.49 18.35 3.87
N MET A 260 -1.34 18.09 4.47
CA MET A 260 -0.61 16.83 4.39
C MET A 260 -0.63 16.16 5.76
N TYR A 261 -0.65 14.82 5.78
CA TYR A 261 -0.45 14.10 7.03
C TYR A 261 1.02 14.09 7.41
N ASP A 262 1.30 14.42 8.67
CA ASP A 262 2.62 14.25 9.25
C ASP A 262 2.89 12.76 9.45
N ARG A 263 3.90 12.24 8.75
CA ARG A 263 4.25 10.81 8.79
C ARG A 263 4.73 10.38 10.17
N VAL A 264 5.58 11.20 10.78
CA VAL A 264 6.24 10.96 12.07
C VAL A 264 6.21 12.24 12.86
N GLU A 265 5.77 12.14 14.12
CA GLU A 265 5.81 13.22 15.10
C GLU A 265 6.32 12.62 16.42
N ASP A 266 7.15 13.37 17.15
CA ASP A 266 7.71 12.96 18.45
C ASP A 266 8.32 11.54 18.48
N GLY A 267 8.97 11.13 17.39
CA GLY A 267 9.68 9.85 17.28
C GLY A 267 8.79 8.63 17.01
N ILE A 268 7.49 8.81 16.73
CA ILE A 268 6.55 7.72 16.43
C ILE A 268 5.72 8.01 15.18
N TYR A 269 5.17 6.96 14.56
CA TYR A 269 4.20 7.12 13.47
C TYR A 269 2.84 7.60 13.99
N VAL A 270 2.34 8.71 13.43
CA VAL A 270 1.05 9.30 13.83
C VAL A 270 -0.09 8.59 13.11
N LEU A 271 -1.08 8.14 13.87
CA LEU A 271 -2.26 7.44 13.34
C LEU A 271 -3.54 8.09 13.87
N ASN A 272 -4.10 9.01 13.10
CA ASN A 272 -5.35 9.67 13.41
C ASN A 272 -6.54 8.76 13.12
N GLY A 273 -7.42 8.61 14.11
CA GLY A 273 -8.67 7.86 13.99
C GLY A 273 -8.98 6.97 15.19
N THR A 274 -9.99 6.12 15.04
CA THR A 274 -10.38 5.12 16.04
C THR A 274 -9.64 3.81 15.82
N TYR A 275 -9.18 3.21 16.91
CA TYR A 275 -8.49 1.93 16.89
C TYR A 275 -9.36 0.84 16.25
N GLY A 276 -8.88 0.25 15.16
CA GLY A 276 -9.61 -0.77 14.40
C GLY A 276 -10.89 -0.30 13.69
N GLY A 277 -11.28 0.97 13.82
CA GLY A 277 -12.44 1.57 13.13
C GLY A 277 -12.07 2.40 11.91
N THR A 278 -10.79 2.76 11.77
CA THR A 278 -10.25 3.48 10.61
C THR A 278 -9.95 2.52 9.48
N TYR A 279 -10.30 2.88 8.24
CA TYR A 279 -10.05 2.05 7.06
C TYR A 279 -8.54 1.87 6.83
N GLY A 280 -8.12 0.67 6.41
CA GLY A 280 -6.72 0.35 6.18
C GLY A 280 -6.04 1.23 5.13
N LEU A 281 -6.77 1.64 4.08
CA LEU A 281 -6.27 2.59 3.08
C LEU A 281 -6.08 4.01 3.64
N GLU A 282 -6.94 4.47 4.55
CA GLU A 282 -6.75 5.76 5.23
C GLU A 282 -5.50 5.71 6.12
N LEU A 283 -5.32 4.60 6.85
CA LEU A 283 -4.13 4.39 7.68
C LEU A 283 -2.85 4.37 6.84
N MET A 284 -2.89 3.70 5.68
CA MET A 284 -1.78 3.71 4.73
C MET A 284 -1.51 5.12 4.16
N THR A 285 -2.56 5.95 3.98
CA THR A 285 -2.42 7.35 3.55
C THR A 285 -1.61 8.16 4.55
N GLN A 286 -1.94 8.04 5.83
CA GLN A 286 -1.27 8.74 6.92
C GLN A 286 0.18 8.28 7.09
N ILE A 287 0.42 6.96 7.10
CA ILE A 287 1.77 6.38 7.20
C ILE A 287 2.62 6.72 5.96
N ALA A 288 2.02 6.77 4.78
CA ALA A 288 2.73 7.19 3.57
C ALA A 288 3.01 8.70 3.56
N GLY A 289 2.43 9.51 4.47
CA GLY A 289 2.52 10.96 4.45
C GLY A 289 1.94 11.56 3.17
N ALA A 290 0.89 10.92 2.64
CA ALA A 290 0.17 11.36 1.44
C ALA A 290 -0.89 12.41 1.81
N PRO A 291 -1.35 13.23 0.86
CA PRO A 291 -2.45 14.15 1.12
C PRO A 291 -3.74 13.38 1.42
N MET A 292 -4.76 14.07 1.91
CA MET A 292 -6.06 13.48 2.23
C MET A 292 -6.60 12.63 1.06
N THR A 293 -7.41 11.61 1.37
CA THR A 293 -7.91 10.61 0.42
C THR A 293 -8.44 11.17 -0.91
N MET A 294 -9.13 12.32 -0.89
CA MET A 294 -9.61 12.99 -2.11
C MET A 294 -8.46 13.43 -3.02
N ASP A 295 -7.47 14.11 -2.45
CA ASP A 295 -6.31 14.66 -3.15
C ASP A 295 -5.37 13.57 -3.63
N THR A 296 -5.20 12.50 -2.84
CA THR A 296 -4.41 11.33 -3.25
C THR A 296 -5.00 10.68 -4.51
N TRP A 297 -6.32 10.52 -4.59
CA TRP A 297 -6.97 10.00 -5.80
C TRP A 297 -6.82 10.95 -7.00
N LEU A 298 -7.03 12.26 -6.81
CA LEU A 298 -6.85 13.24 -7.89
C LEU A 298 -5.42 13.26 -8.41
N ASN A 299 -4.43 13.24 -7.51
CA ASN A 299 -3.02 13.17 -7.86
C ASN A 299 -2.70 11.90 -8.66
N MET A 300 -3.20 10.74 -8.23
CA MET A 300 -3.07 9.50 -8.99
C MET A 300 -3.63 9.65 -10.42
N VAL A 301 -4.83 10.21 -10.58
CA VAL A 301 -5.46 10.41 -11.91
C VAL A 301 -4.61 11.34 -12.78
N VAL A 302 -4.15 12.47 -12.23
CA VAL A 302 -3.31 13.43 -12.96
C VAL A 302 -1.97 12.81 -13.36
N ILE A 303 -1.30 12.13 -12.43
CA ILE A 303 -0.04 11.43 -12.69
C ILE A 303 -0.24 10.36 -13.77
N MET A 304 -1.36 9.63 -13.73
CA MET A 304 -1.69 8.66 -14.77
C MET A 304 -1.79 9.33 -16.14
N PHE A 305 -2.46 10.48 -16.26
CA PHE A 305 -2.52 11.23 -17.51
C PHE A 305 -1.14 11.73 -17.96
N ILE A 306 -0.27 12.14 -17.03
CA ILE A 306 1.11 12.53 -17.34
C ILE A 306 1.90 11.33 -17.89
N ILE A 307 1.81 10.16 -17.25
CA ILE A 307 2.45 8.93 -17.72
C ILE A 307 1.89 8.54 -19.10
N ALA A 308 0.58 8.61 -19.28
CA ALA A 308 -0.08 8.33 -20.55
C ALA A 308 0.44 9.23 -21.68
N GLY A 309 0.48 10.53 -21.44
CA GLY A 309 0.97 11.54 -22.38
C GLY A 309 2.47 11.36 -22.68
N GLY A 310 3.28 11.08 -21.65
CA GLY A 310 4.71 10.80 -21.80
C GLY A 310 4.99 9.56 -22.66
N VAL A 311 4.28 8.46 -22.40
CA VAL A 311 4.38 7.23 -23.21
C VAL A 311 3.92 7.48 -24.65
N ALA A 312 2.81 8.21 -24.84
CA ALA A 312 2.34 8.59 -26.18
C ALA A 312 3.41 9.37 -26.95
N LEU A 313 4.01 10.38 -26.30
CA LEU A 313 5.06 11.21 -26.88
C LEU A 313 6.30 10.38 -27.26
N VAL A 314 6.75 9.49 -26.39
CA VAL A 314 7.89 8.60 -26.69
C VAL A 314 7.58 7.70 -27.90
N LEU A 315 6.38 7.14 -27.98
CA LEU A 315 5.97 6.32 -29.12
C LEU A 315 5.97 7.11 -30.44
N GLU A 316 5.46 8.34 -30.42
CA GLU A 316 5.47 9.22 -31.59
C GLU A 316 6.90 9.62 -32.00
N VAL A 317 7.78 9.95 -31.05
CA VAL A 317 9.19 10.28 -31.34
C VAL A 317 9.92 9.08 -31.93
N VAL A 318 9.78 7.89 -31.36
CA VAL A 318 10.39 6.66 -31.89
C VAL A 318 9.88 6.36 -33.29
N TRP A 319 8.59 6.56 -33.54
CA TRP A 319 8.01 6.40 -34.87
C TRP A 319 8.58 7.41 -35.87
N PHE A 320 8.68 8.68 -35.47
CA PHE A 320 9.25 9.75 -36.29
C PHE A 320 10.71 9.50 -36.66
N VAL A 321 11.56 9.12 -35.69
CA VAL A 321 12.97 8.81 -35.91
C VAL A 321 13.13 7.61 -36.86
N LYS A 322 12.29 6.58 -36.72
CA LYS A 322 12.31 5.43 -37.66
C LYS A 322 11.88 5.83 -39.06
N ARG A 323 10.83 6.66 -39.18
CA ARG A 323 10.37 7.18 -40.47
C ARG A 323 11.45 8.01 -41.17
N SER A 324 12.26 8.77 -40.44
CA SER A 324 13.37 9.52 -41.04
C SER A 324 14.54 8.65 -41.54
N ARG A 325 14.62 7.39 -41.08
CA ARG A 325 15.65 6.42 -41.51
C ARG A 325 15.21 5.57 -42.70
N ASP A 326 13.92 5.26 -42.81
CA ASP A 326 13.33 4.54 -43.93
C ASP A 326 12.71 5.54 -44.94
N SER A 327 13.54 6.15 -45.79
CA SER A 327 13.07 7.11 -46.81
C SER A 327 12.46 6.47 -48.08
N ASP A 328 12.45 5.14 -48.19
CA ASP A 328 12.10 4.42 -49.44
C ASP A 328 10.82 3.57 -49.39
N SER A 329 9.79 3.93 -48.60
CA SER A 329 8.46 3.36 -48.85
C SER A 329 7.31 4.35 -48.65
N GLU A 330 6.52 4.44 -49.71
CA GLU A 330 5.44 5.39 -49.92
C GLU A 330 4.27 5.31 -48.92
N SER A 331 3.54 6.43 -48.95
CA SER A 331 2.35 6.81 -48.21
C SER A 331 1.22 5.77 -48.12
N LEU A 332 0.65 5.62 -46.92
CA LEU A 332 -0.75 5.97 -46.56
C LEU A 332 -1.04 5.47 -45.14
N ARG A 333 -1.32 6.36 -44.17
CA ARG A 333 -2.20 6.15 -42.98
C ARG A 333 -2.09 7.29 -41.97
N SER A 334 -2.33 8.53 -42.40
CA SER A 334 -2.26 9.70 -41.49
C SER A 334 -3.44 9.83 -40.51
N VAL A 335 -4.55 9.10 -40.71
CA VAL A 335 -5.72 9.13 -39.81
C VAL A 335 -5.77 7.91 -38.87
N GLY A 336 -4.93 6.89 -39.12
CA GLY A 336 -4.80 5.73 -38.25
C GLY A 336 -3.93 6.00 -37.01
N GLY A 337 -2.88 6.81 -37.15
CA GLY A 337 -1.81 6.97 -36.14
C GLY A 337 -2.32 7.24 -34.73
N ILE A 338 -3.13 8.30 -34.54
CA ILE A 338 -3.64 8.71 -33.21
C ILE A 338 -4.48 7.61 -32.56
N ARG A 339 -5.34 6.92 -33.33
CA ARG A 339 -6.17 5.82 -32.80
C ARG A 339 -5.29 4.63 -32.38
N HIS A 340 -4.26 4.31 -33.16
CA HIS A 340 -3.31 3.25 -32.82
C HIS A 340 -2.45 3.63 -31.59
N THR A 341 -1.95 4.87 -31.52
CA THR A 341 -1.19 5.38 -30.37
C THR A 341 -2.04 5.37 -29.09
N CYS A 342 -3.27 5.90 -29.16
CA CYS A 342 -4.23 5.88 -28.05
C CYS A 342 -4.52 4.44 -27.58
N SER A 343 -4.76 3.51 -28.50
CA SER A 343 -4.99 2.10 -28.17
C SER A 343 -3.79 1.46 -27.45
N ARG A 344 -2.56 1.75 -27.89
CA ARG A 344 -1.33 1.22 -27.28
C ARG A 344 -1.09 1.77 -25.87
N VAL A 345 -1.28 3.08 -25.70
CA VAL A 345 -1.14 3.76 -24.41
C VAL A 345 -2.18 3.26 -23.41
N LEU A 346 -3.45 3.25 -23.81
CA LEU A 346 -4.55 2.76 -23.00
C LEU A 346 -4.34 1.31 -22.56
N ARG A 347 -3.87 0.46 -23.48
CA ARG A 347 -3.50 -0.92 -23.17
C ARG A 347 -2.39 -1.01 -22.14
N GLY A 348 -1.31 -0.23 -22.28
CA GLY A 348 -0.21 -0.20 -21.32
C GLY A 348 -0.70 0.17 -19.92
N ILE A 349 -1.47 1.26 -19.81
CA ILE A 349 -2.02 1.75 -18.54
C ILE A 349 -2.92 0.71 -17.88
N LEU A 350 -3.89 0.16 -18.61
CA LEU A 350 -4.80 -0.85 -18.07
C LEU A 350 -4.12 -2.16 -17.71
N SER A 351 -2.93 -2.43 -18.22
CA SER A 351 -2.24 -3.68 -17.90
C SER A 351 -1.29 -3.53 -16.72
N TYR A 352 -0.68 -2.36 -16.55
CA TYR A 352 0.27 -2.10 -15.46
C TYR A 352 -0.36 -1.41 -14.25
N PHE A 353 -1.44 -0.64 -14.41
CA PHE A 353 -1.99 0.22 -13.35
C PHE A 353 -3.48 -0.01 -13.08
N MET A 354 -4.14 -0.98 -13.73
CA MET A 354 -5.55 -1.27 -13.45
C MET A 354 -5.80 -1.64 -11.98
N PHE A 355 -4.87 -2.36 -11.33
CA PHE A 355 -5.04 -2.75 -9.94
C PHE A 355 -5.10 -1.54 -8.97
N PRO A 356 -4.09 -0.64 -8.93
CA PRO A 356 -4.16 0.55 -8.08
C PRO A 356 -5.27 1.53 -8.50
N LEU A 357 -5.53 1.71 -9.80
CA LEU A 357 -6.60 2.58 -10.29
C LEU A 357 -7.98 2.11 -9.82
N ALA A 358 -8.25 0.81 -9.90
CA ALA A 358 -9.49 0.24 -9.39
C ALA A 358 -9.55 0.38 -7.86
N ALA A 359 -8.51 0.00 -7.13
CA ALA A 359 -8.50 0.09 -5.67
C ALA A 359 -8.80 1.50 -5.16
N LEU A 360 -8.08 2.52 -5.64
CA LEU A 360 -8.26 3.88 -5.14
C LEU A 360 -9.59 4.50 -5.60
N SER A 361 -10.12 4.11 -6.77
CA SER A 361 -11.41 4.60 -7.26
C SER A 361 -12.59 3.99 -6.51
N PHE A 362 -12.55 2.68 -6.22
CA PHE A 362 -13.58 2.04 -5.40
C PHE A 362 -13.54 2.55 -3.96
N TYR A 363 -12.36 2.88 -3.43
CA TYR A 363 -12.22 3.47 -2.10
C TYR A 363 -12.90 4.83 -1.94
N GLN A 364 -13.01 5.62 -3.03
CA GLN A 364 -13.80 6.87 -2.98
C GLN A 364 -15.28 6.58 -2.70
N LEU A 365 -15.80 5.44 -3.17
CA LEU A 365 -17.22 5.08 -2.98
C LEU A 365 -17.53 4.71 -1.53
N ASP A 366 -16.59 4.08 -0.82
CA ASP A 366 -16.74 3.77 0.62
C ASP A 366 -16.85 5.06 1.48
N ASN A 367 -16.32 6.18 0.98
CA ASN A 367 -16.37 7.49 1.62
C ASN A 367 -17.41 8.44 0.99
N ALA A 368 -18.35 7.91 0.19
CA ALA A 368 -19.32 8.73 -0.55
C ALA A 368 -20.26 9.58 0.34
N SER A 369 -20.41 9.22 1.62
CA SER A 369 -21.20 10.00 2.58
C SER A 369 -20.49 11.27 3.07
N ILE A 370 -19.16 11.34 2.94
CA ILE A 370 -18.31 12.43 3.44
C ILE A 370 -17.80 13.27 2.26
N LEU A 371 -17.50 12.64 1.12
CA LEU A 371 -16.95 13.29 -0.06
C LEU A 371 -18.02 14.05 -0.87
N PRO A 372 -17.65 15.17 -1.53
CA PRO A 372 -18.56 15.89 -2.42
C PRO A 372 -19.09 15.04 -3.59
N ALA A 373 -20.35 15.25 -3.99
CA ALA A 373 -20.99 14.48 -5.05
C ALA A 373 -20.27 14.55 -6.42
N TYR A 374 -19.63 15.69 -6.74
CA TYR A 374 -18.88 15.83 -8.00
C TYR A 374 -17.68 14.88 -8.05
N HIS A 375 -16.98 14.69 -6.92
CA HIS A 375 -15.80 13.84 -6.81
C HIS A 375 -16.17 12.36 -6.96
N ILE A 376 -17.25 11.95 -6.29
CA ILE A 376 -17.80 10.59 -6.43
C ILE A 376 -18.24 10.33 -7.87
N SER A 377 -18.89 11.32 -8.52
CA SER A 377 -19.29 11.20 -9.92
C SER A 377 -18.09 10.98 -10.85
N MET A 378 -16.96 11.66 -10.59
CA MET A 378 -15.72 11.44 -11.34
C MET A 378 -15.12 10.07 -11.09
N ALA A 379 -15.10 9.58 -9.84
CA ALA A 379 -14.63 8.24 -9.51
C ALA A 379 -15.46 7.14 -10.20
N VAL A 380 -16.79 7.26 -10.17
CA VAL A 380 -17.70 6.36 -10.88
C VAL A 380 -17.47 6.42 -12.39
N ALA A 381 -17.31 7.62 -12.96
CA ALA A 381 -17.01 7.78 -14.38
C ALA A 381 -15.69 7.11 -14.77
N LEU A 382 -14.65 7.19 -13.94
CA LEU A 382 -13.37 6.51 -14.17
C LEU A 382 -13.54 4.99 -14.12
N ILE A 383 -14.31 4.45 -13.17
CA ILE A 383 -14.61 3.02 -13.07
C ILE A 383 -15.34 2.52 -14.33
N LEU A 384 -16.40 3.22 -14.74
CA LEU A 384 -17.14 2.89 -15.97
C LEU A 384 -16.26 3.03 -17.22
N GLY A 385 -15.40 4.05 -17.25
CA GLY A 385 -14.41 4.27 -18.30
C GLY A 385 -13.42 3.11 -18.40
N MET A 386 -12.88 2.63 -17.27
CA MET A 386 -12.00 1.45 -17.23
C MET A 386 -12.73 0.19 -17.72
N MET A 387 -13.97 -0.04 -17.31
CA MET A 387 -14.78 -1.18 -17.77
C MET A 387 -15.05 -1.10 -19.28
N ALA A 388 -15.47 0.07 -19.78
CA ALA A 388 -15.73 0.28 -21.20
C ALA A 388 -14.47 0.13 -22.05
N ALA A 389 -13.34 0.70 -21.58
CA ALA A 389 -12.05 0.56 -22.21
C ALA A 389 -11.59 -0.90 -22.26
N PHE A 390 -11.77 -1.66 -21.19
CA PHE A 390 -11.47 -3.08 -21.15
C PHE A 390 -12.31 -3.88 -22.15
N ILE A 391 -13.64 -3.69 -22.16
CA ILE A 391 -14.55 -4.33 -23.12
C ILE A 391 -14.15 -3.96 -24.56
N TRP A 392 -13.80 -2.70 -24.80
CA TRP A 392 -13.36 -2.23 -26.10
C TRP A 392 -12.04 -2.89 -26.54
N LEU A 393 -11.05 -2.98 -25.65
CA LEU A 393 -9.76 -3.65 -25.93
C LEU A 393 -9.98 -5.11 -26.32
N ILE A 394 -10.83 -5.84 -25.60
CA ILE A 394 -11.11 -7.25 -25.92
C ILE A 394 -11.82 -7.42 -27.26
N ARG A 395 -12.74 -6.52 -27.61
CA ARG A 395 -13.49 -6.59 -28.87
C ARG A 395 -12.65 -6.20 -30.08
N LYS A 396 -11.67 -5.30 -29.92
CA LYS A 396 -10.91 -4.72 -31.03
C LYS A 396 -9.52 -5.30 -31.23
N ILE A 397 -8.89 -5.85 -30.19
CA ILE A 397 -7.52 -6.32 -30.24
C ILE A 397 -7.51 -7.86 -30.21
N PRO A 398 -6.74 -8.53 -31.10
CA PRO A 398 -6.49 -9.96 -30.96
C PRO A 398 -5.93 -10.24 -29.56
N THR A 399 -6.64 -11.08 -28.81
CA THR A 399 -6.34 -11.43 -27.40
C THR A 399 -4.91 -11.93 -27.19
N ARG A 400 -4.33 -12.52 -28.24
CA ARG A 400 -2.92 -12.94 -28.32
C ARG A 400 -1.95 -11.82 -27.92
N SER A 401 -2.19 -10.59 -28.38
CA SER A 401 -1.28 -9.48 -28.08
C SER A 401 -1.38 -9.06 -26.60
N LEU A 402 -2.58 -8.97 -26.03
CA LEU A 402 -2.78 -8.60 -24.61
C LEU A 402 -2.16 -9.64 -23.67
N GLY A 403 -2.20 -10.92 -24.07
CA GLY A 403 -1.48 -12.01 -23.41
C GLY A 403 0.04 -11.84 -23.48
N VAL A 404 0.61 -11.54 -24.65
CA VAL A 404 2.08 -11.37 -24.81
C VAL A 404 2.66 -10.26 -23.91
N LEU A 405 1.84 -9.32 -23.44
CA LEU A 405 2.26 -8.30 -22.48
C LEU A 405 2.51 -8.89 -21.06
N VAL A 406 1.83 -9.99 -20.75
CA VAL A 406 1.95 -10.77 -19.51
C VAL A 406 2.84 -12.01 -19.72
N PHE A 407 3.07 -12.44 -20.96
CA PHE A 407 3.75 -13.70 -21.27
C PHE A 407 5.11 -13.51 -21.94
N ASP A 408 6.11 -14.27 -21.49
CA ASP A 408 7.31 -14.50 -22.30
C ASP A 408 6.96 -15.37 -23.51
N SER A 409 6.80 -14.72 -24.67
CA SER A 409 6.45 -15.35 -25.93
C SER A 409 7.49 -16.38 -26.41
N THR A 410 8.73 -16.31 -25.93
CA THR A 410 9.83 -17.15 -26.45
C THR A 410 9.68 -18.63 -26.10
N LYS A 411 8.96 -18.98 -25.02
CA LYS A 411 8.79 -20.36 -24.57
C LYS A 411 7.50 -21.03 -25.05
N ARG A 412 6.49 -20.27 -25.49
CA ARG A 412 5.16 -20.81 -25.84
C ARG A 412 4.96 -21.07 -27.33
N TYR A 413 5.71 -20.41 -28.22
CA TYR A 413 5.57 -20.60 -29.68
C TYR A 413 6.26 -21.86 -30.24
N ARG A 414 7.00 -22.62 -29.44
CA ARG A 414 7.67 -23.85 -29.91
C ARG A 414 6.71 -25.03 -30.10
N HIS A 415 5.48 -24.94 -29.59
CA HIS A 415 4.48 -25.99 -29.72
C HIS A 415 3.08 -25.38 -29.93
N LEU A 416 2.58 -25.33 -31.17
CA LEU A 416 1.29 -25.96 -31.53
C LEU A 416 0.87 -25.69 -32.98
N HIS A 417 0.67 -26.79 -33.71
CA HIS A 417 -0.23 -26.92 -34.84
C HIS A 417 -1.66 -27.20 -34.32
N ALA A 418 -2.49 -26.17 -34.11
CA ALA A 418 -3.96 -26.24 -33.97
C ALA A 418 -4.51 -24.83 -33.67
N VAL A 419 -4.70 -24.02 -34.70
CA VAL A 419 -4.73 -22.54 -34.60
C VAL A 419 -6.00 -21.98 -33.94
N ASP A 420 -7.18 -22.59 -34.13
CA ASP A 420 -8.45 -21.96 -33.70
C ASP A 420 -8.87 -22.25 -32.25
N ASP A 421 -8.77 -23.50 -31.78
CA ASP A 421 -9.11 -23.88 -30.40
C ASP A 421 -8.09 -23.36 -29.37
N ALA A 422 -6.83 -23.17 -29.79
CA ALA A 422 -5.81 -22.52 -28.98
C ALA A 422 -6.10 -21.02 -28.84
N ARG A 423 -6.47 -20.36 -29.95
CA ARG A 423 -6.80 -18.92 -29.98
C ARG A 423 -7.98 -18.55 -29.08
N ARG A 424 -9.03 -19.38 -29.07
CA ARG A 424 -10.20 -19.16 -28.19
C ARG A 424 -9.87 -19.36 -26.71
N ARG A 425 -9.01 -20.33 -26.37
CA ARG A 425 -8.53 -20.55 -25.00
C ARG A 425 -7.67 -19.40 -24.49
N ASP A 426 -6.75 -18.89 -25.31
CA ASP A 426 -5.91 -17.73 -24.96
C ASP A 426 -6.74 -16.47 -24.66
N GLY A 427 -7.79 -16.23 -25.45
CA GLY A 427 -8.70 -15.10 -25.22
C GLY A 427 -9.44 -15.16 -23.90
N THR A 428 -9.96 -16.33 -23.55
CA THR A 428 -10.65 -16.54 -22.28
C THR A 428 -9.69 -16.37 -21.10
N PHE A 429 -8.47 -16.90 -21.18
CA PHE A 429 -7.49 -16.77 -20.10
C PHE A 429 -7.10 -15.31 -19.85
N VAL A 430 -6.83 -14.55 -20.91
CA VAL A 430 -6.53 -13.12 -20.80
C VAL A 430 -7.71 -12.35 -20.20
N PHE A 431 -8.94 -12.64 -20.61
CA PHE A 431 -10.13 -12.03 -19.98
C PHE A 431 -10.16 -12.29 -18.47
N VAL A 432 -9.90 -13.54 -18.06
CA VAL A 432 -9.86 -13.93 -16.64
C VAL A 432 -8.79 -13.13 -15.88
N LEU A 433 -7.58 -12.97 -16.43
CA LEU A 433 -6.51 -12.21 -15.77
C LEU A 433 -6.92 -10.77 -15.44
N PHE A 434 -7.48 -10.06 -16.42
CA PHE A 434 -7.92 -8.68 -16.23
C PHE A 434 -9.14 -8.57 -15.33
N ALA A 435 -10.12 -9.47 -15.49
CA ALA A 435 -11.29 -9.51 -14.63
C ALA A 435 -10.88 -9.73 -13.16
N LEU A 436 -9.98 -10.68 -12.90
CA LEU A 436 -9.43 -10.92 -11.56
C LEU A 436 -8.67 -9.70 -11.04
N THR A 437 -7.88 -9.02 -11.88
CA THR A 437 -7.15 -7.80 -11.48
C THR A 437 -8.10 -6.67 -11.08
N PHE A 438 -9.18 -6.47 -11.85
CA PHE A 438 -10.22 -5.50 -11.52
C PHE A 438 -10.95 -5.86 -10.22
N VAL A 439 -11.34 -7.12 -10.04
CA VAL A 439 -12.00 -7.61 -8.82
C VAL A 439 -11.09 -7.47 -7.61
N ARG A 440 -9.78 -7.74 -7.74
CA ARG A 440 -8.80 -7.50 -6.67
C ARG A 440 -8.77 -6.03 -6.28
N GLY A 441 -8.70 -5.12 -7.27
CA GLY A 441 -8.76 -3.68 -7.02
C GLY A 441 -10.05 -3.29 -6.30
N ALA A 442 -11.21 -3.71 -6.83
CA ALA A 442 -12.50 -3.46 -6.20
C ALA A 442 -12.58 -3.99 -4.76
N THR A 443 -11.96 -5.14 -4.48
CA THR A 443 -11.92 -5.74 -3.15
C THR A 443 -11.04 -4.95 -2.18
N VAL A 444 -9.84 -4.56 -2.61
CA VAL A 444 -8.96 -3.72 -1.78
C VAL A 444 -9.63 -2.38 -1.51
N GLY A 445 -10.23 -1.75 -2.52
CA GLY A 445 -10.80 -0.42 -2.42
C GLY A 445 -12.16 -0.33 -1.74
N GLY A 446 -13.13 -1.13 -2.19
CA GLY A 446 -14.55 -0.97 -1.85
C GLY A 446 -15.09 -1.97 -0.82
N LEU A 447 -14.24 -2.81 -0.24
CA LEU A 447 -14.60 -3.70 0.87
C LEU A 447 -13.86 -3.30 2.16
N GLN A 448 -13.47 -2.03 2.33
CA GLN A 448 -12.70 -1.57 3.49
C GLN A 448 -13.45 -1.70 4.82
N ILE A 449 -14.78 -1.84 4.77
CA ILE A 449 -15.64 -2.10 5.93
C ILE A 449 -15.37 -3.49 6.55
N SER A 450 -14.91 -4.48 5.77
CA SER A 450 -14.76 -5.86 6.24
C SER A 450 -13.45 -6.50 5.77
N GLY A 451 -12.43 -6.44 6.63
CA GLY A 451 -11.14 -7.13 6.43
C GLY A 451 -11.24 -8.64 6.14
N PRO A 452 -12.09 -9.43 6.85
CA PRO A 452 -12.29 -10.84 6.52
C PRO A 452 -12.83 -11.06 5.10
N ALA A 453 -13.78 -10.21 4.66
CA ALA A 453 -14.33 -10.30 3.31
C ALA A 453 -13.28 -9.95 2.25
N GLN A 454 -12.43 -8.96 2.52
CA GLN A 454 -11.29 -8.62 1.66
C GLN A 454 -10.37 -9.83 1.45
N LEU A 455 -9.94 -10.48 2.54
CA LEU A 455 -9.06 -11.64 2.46
C LEU A 455 -9.72 -12.83 1.74
N ALA A 456 -10.99 -13.12 2.03
CA ALA A 456 -11.70 -14.23 1.41
C ALA A 456 -11.79 -14.07 -0.12
N VAL A 457 -12.18 -12.87 -0.59
CA VAL A 457 -12.30 -12.59 -2.03
C VAL A 457 -10.93 -12.54 -2.71
N LEU A 458 -9.92 -11.92 -2.10
CA LEU A 458 -8.55 -11.92 -2.63
C LEU A 458 -7.96 -13.33 -2.73
N GLY A 459 -8.15 -14.15 -1.68
CA GLY A 459 -7.72 -15.55 -1.67
C GLY A 459 -8.40 -16.37 -2.76
N ALA A 460 -9.72 -16.22 -2.93
CA ALA A 460 -10.46 -16.83 -4.02
C ALA A 460 -9.94 -16.37 -5.40
N CYS A 461 -9.62 -15.08 -5.57
CA CYS A 461 -9.06 -14.56 -6.81
C CYS A 461 -7.68 -15.15 -7.14
N GLU A 462 -6.82 -15.44 -6.15
CA GLU A 462 -5.55 -16.12 -6.39
C GLU A 462 -5.73 -17.62 -6.66
N LEU A 463 -6.69 -18.28 -6.00
CA LEU A 463 -7.03 -19.68 -6.29
C LEU A 463 -7.57 -19.85 -7.72
N VAL A 464 -8.50 -18.99 -8.15
CA VAL A 464 -9.03 -18.99 -9.52
C VAL A 464 -7.93 -18.70 -10.53
N LEU A 465 -6.99 -17.80 -10.21
CA LEU A 465 -5.82 -17.55 -11.05
C LEU A 465 -4.98 -18.82 -11.21
N LEU A 466 -4.59 -19.47 -10.11
CA LEU A 466 -3.78 -20.71 -10.15
C LEU A 466 -4.50 -21.85 -10.87
N ALA A 467 -5.80 -22.03 -10.61
CA ALA A 467 -6.62 -23.01 -11.31
C ALA A 467 -6.69 -22.72 -12.82
N SER A 468 -6.78 -21.45 -13.20
CA SER A 468 -6.76 -21.03 -14.61
C SER A 468 -5.39 -21.28 -15.24
N ILE A 469 -4.30 -21.00 -14.52
CA ILE A 469 -2.93 -21.29 -14.98
C ILE A 469 -2.76 -22.79 -15.26
N ALA A 470 -3.22 -23.65 -14.34
CA ALA A 470 -3.14 -25.10 -14.47
C ALA A 470 -4.07 -25.65 -15.57
N GLY A 471 -5.33 -25.20 -15.59
CA GLY A 471 -6.36 -25.71 -16.50
C GLY A 471 -6.14 -25.31 -17.96
N PHE A 472 -5.67 -24.09 -18.22
CA PHE A 472 -5.33 -23.65 -19.57
C PHE A 472 -3.91 -24.05 -20.00
N GLN A 473 -3.12 -24.65 -19.09
CA GLN A 473 -1.67 -24.89 -19.27
C GLN A 473 -0.94 -23.63 -19.77
N ALA A 474 -1.42 -22.47 -19.32
CA ALA A 474 -0.94 -21.19 -19.83
C ALA A 474 0.53 -20.99 -19.47
N TYR A 475 0.97 -21.48 -18.31
CA TYR A 475 2.37 -21.39 -17.89
C TYR A 475 2.99 -22.75 -17.66
N SER A 476 4.31 -22.83 -17.82
CA SER A 476 5.08 -23.82 -17.07
C SER A 476 4.79 -23.60 -15.58
N THR A 477 4.52 -24.68 -14.85
CA THR A 477 4.24 -24.66 -13.41
C THR A 477 5.29 -23.91 -12.60
N PHE A 478 6.54 -23.85 -13.10
CA PHE A 478 7.68 -23.16 -12.52
C PHE A 478 8.00 -21.79 -13.15
N SER A 479 7.04 -21.17 -13.84
CA SER A 479 7.21 -19.79 -14.32
C SER A 479 7.21 -18.77 -13.18
N ILE A 480 7.87 -17.62 -13.39
CA ILE A 480 7.90 -16.52 -12.42
C ILE A 480 6.48 -16.08 -12.05
N GLY A 481 5.56 -15.97 -13.02
CA GLY A 481 4.16 -15.60 -12.77
C GLY A 481 3.39 -16.61 -11.91
N SER A 482 3.63 -17.91 -12.09
CA SER A 482 3.03 -18.99 -11.27
C SER A 482 3.57 -18.97 -9.84
N ILE A 483 4.89 -18.81 -9.69
CA ILE A 483 5.55 -18.68 -8.39
C ILE A 483 5.05 -17.42 -7.67
N ALA A 484 4.98 -16.28 -8.37
CA ALA A 484 4.45 -15.02 -7.85
C ALA A 484 3.00 -15.20 -7.34
N ALA A 485 2.13 -15.82 -8.14
CA ALA A 485 0.74 -16.09 -7.74
C ALA A 485 0.65 -16.99 -6.50
N THR A 486 1.51 -18.00 -6.42
CA THR A 486 1.60 -18.91 -5.26
C THR A 486 2.05 -18.15 -4.01
N ILE A 487 3.11 -17.35 -4.11
CA ILE A 487 3.59 -16.52 -3.01
C ILE A 487 2.53 -15.50 -2.56
N ARG A 488 1.79 -14.88 -3.50
CA ARG A 488 0.68 -13.98 -3.17
C ARG A 488 -0.42 -14.72 -2.39
N LEU A 489 -0.80 -15.93 -2.82
CA LEU A 489 -1.76 -16.76 -2.09
C LEU A 489 -1.26 -17.11 -0.68
N CYS A 490 -0.02 -17.57 -0.55
CA CYS A 490 0.58 -17.86 0.76
C CYS A 490 0.62 -16.62 1.67
N SER A 491 0.92 -15.45 1.10
CA SER A 491 0.91 -14.18 1.83
C SER A 491 -0.49 -13.85 2.34
N LEU A 492 -1.54 -14.01 1.51
CA LEU A 492 -2.93 -13.81 1.94
C LEU A 492 -3.35 -14.78 3.05
N VAL A 493 -2.86 -16.02 3.02
CA VAL A 493 -3.08 -16.99 4.11
C VAL A 493 -2.39 -16.54 5.39
N PHE A 494 -1.16 -16.02 5.34
CA PHE A 494 -0.50 -15.46 6.53
C PHE A 494 -1.20 -14.23 7.07
N LEU A 495 -1.78 -13.38 6.22
CA LEU A 495 -2.55 -12.21 6.65
C LEU A 495 -3.81 -12.56 7.48
N VAL A 496 -4.29 -13.80 7.43
CA VAL A 496 -5.38 -14.29 8.30
C VAL A 496 -5.05 -14.10 9.77
N VAL A 497 -3.78 -14.22 10.17
CA VAL A 497 -3.30 -14.01 11.54
C VAL A 497 -3.61 -12.60 12.06
N PHE A 498 -3.75 -11.61 11.16
CA PHE A 498 -4.05 -10.22 11.49
C PHE A 498 -5.55 -9.93 11.60
N LEU A 499 -6.41 -10.93 11.46
CA LEU A 499 -7.84 -10.77 11.73
C LEU A 499 -8.09 -10.58 13.24
N PRO A 500 -9.07 -9.73 13.61
CA PRO A 500 -9.46 -9.58 15.01
C PRO A 500 -9.87 -10.92 15.62
N GLY A 501 -9.29 -11.27 16.78
CA GLY A 501 -9.69 -12.45 17.56
C GLY A 501 -8.98 -13.77 17.23
N LEU A 502 -8.12 -13.85 16.19
CA LEU A 502 -7.37 -15.08 15.88
C LEU A 502 -6.01 -15.16 16.59
N ALA A 503 -5.18 -14.12 16.45
CA ALA A 503 -3.91 -14.03 17.17
C ALA A 503 -4.09 -13.25 18.47
N THR A 504 -4.10 -13.97 19.59
CA THR A 504 -4.21 -13.38 20.94
C THR A 504 -2.90 -12.72 21.39
N THR A 505 -1.75 -13.22 20.93
CA THR A 505 -0.44 -12.69 21.33
C THR A 505 0.14 -11.75 20.26
N ASN A 506 0.61 -10.58 20.71
CA ASN A 506 1.23 -9.58 19.84
C ASN A 506 2.57 -10.07 19.26
N GLY A 507 3.26 -10.97 19.98
CA GLY A 507 4.45 -11.66 19.50
C GLY A 507 4.21 -12.48 18.23
N VAL A 508 3.10 -13.23 18.14
CA VAL A 508 2.79 -14.03 16.93
C VAL A 508 2.54 -13.13 15.72
N LYS A 509 1.80 -12.02 15.91
CA LYS A 509 1.57 -11.05 14.82
C LYS A 509 2.89 -10.47 14.31
N SER A 510 3.79 -10.10 15.22
CA SER A 510 5.10 -9.56 14.86
C SER A 510 5.95 -10.58 14.10
N ALA A 511 6.00 -11.84 14.56
CA ALA A 511 6.74 -12.91 13.89
C ALA A 511 6.22 -13.17 12.47
N VAL A 512 4.89 -13.21 12.28
CA VAL A 512 4.28 -13.37 10.95
C VAL A 512 4.53 -12.16 10.06
N GLY A 513 4.54 -10.95 10.62
CA GLY A 513 4.93 -9.73 9.90
C GLY A 513 6.35 -9.80 9.34
N TYR A 514 7.31 -10.27 10.14
CA TYR A 514 8.69 -10.48 9.67
C TYR A 514 8.77 -11.56 8.58
N LEU A 515 8.03 -12.66 8.75
CA LEU A 515 7.97 -13.73 7.75
C LEU A 515 7.42 -13.22 6.42
N LEU A 516 6.36 -12.41 6.44
CA LEU A 516 5.79 -11.78 5.24
C LEU A 516 6.80 -10.87 4.54
N LEU A 517 7.50 -10.00 5.29
CA LEU A 517 8.54 -9.14 4.72
C LEU A 517 9.67 -9.97 4.10
N ALA A 518 10.09 -11.06 4.75
CA ALA A 518 11.12 -11.98 4.23
C ALA A 518 10.65 -12.70 2.96
N VAL A 519 9.40 -13.16 2.91
CA VAL A 519 8.82 -13.81 1.73
C VAL A 519 8.73 -12.82 0.55
N HIS A 520 8.29 -11.59 0.79
CA HIS A 520 8.23 -10.55 -0.24
C HIS A 520 9.62 -10.15 -0.72
N GLY A 521 10.57 -9.90 0.19
CA GLY A 521 11.96 -9.60 -0.16
C GLY A 521 12.63 -10.74 -0.92
N GLY A 522 12.39 -11.99 -0.50
CA GLY A 522 12.86 -13.20 -1.17
C GLY A 522 12.33 -13.31 -2.59
N MET A 523 11.05 -13.00 -2.83
CA MET A 523 10.49 -12.97 -4.19
C MET A 523 11.10 -11.86 -5.05
N LEU A 524 11.35 -10.66 -4.49
CA LEU A 524 12.00 -9.57 -5.22
C LEU A 524 13.44 -9.94 -5.64
N LEU A 525 14.20 -10.57 -4.75
CA LEU A 525 15.57 -10.97 -5.02
C LEU A 525 15.65 -12.22 -5.91
N LEU A 526 15.07 -13.34 -5.46
CA LEU A 526 15.21 -14.63 -6.14
C LEU A 526 14.25 -14.77 -7.33
N GLY A 527 13.07 -14.16 -7.26
CA GLY A 527 12.04 -14.28 -8.29
C GLY A 527 12.17 -13.28 -9.44
N PHE A 528 12.75 -12.10 -9.20
CA PHE A 528 12.87 -11.05 -10.22
C PHE A 528 14.32 -10.64 -10.50
N PHE A 529 15.10 -10.31 -9.47
CA PHE A 529 16.47 -9.83 -9.65
C PHE A 529 17.41 -10.92 -10.23
N VAL A 530 17.44 -12.12 -9.65
CA VAL A 530 18.30 -13.22 -10.11
C VAL A 530 17.98 -13.62 -11.57
N PRO A 531 16.71 -13.83 -11.97
CA PRO A 531 16.39 -14.09 -13.37
C PRO A 531 16.82 -12.96 -14.31
N ALA A 532 16.64 -11.70 -13.93
CA ALA A 532 17.11 -10.57 -14.74
C ALA A 532 18.64 -10.56 -14.88
N LEU A 533 19.38 -10.91 -13.82
CA LEU A 533 20.84 -11.04 -13.87
C LEU A 533 21.28 -12.16 -14.81
N CYS A 534 20.63 -13.33 -14.76
CA CYS A 534 20.89 -14.43 -15.68
C CYS A 534 20.55 -14.10 -17.13
N GLU A 535 19.51 -13.30 -17.38
CA GLU A 535 19.19 -12.85 -18.74
C GLU A 535 20.21 -11.83 -19.24
N LEU A 536 20.67 -10.92 -18.38
CA LEU A 536 21.75 -9.99 -18.72
C LEU A 536 23.05 -10.72 -19.06
N SER A 537 23.45 -11.74 -18.28
CA SER A 537 24.67 -12.50 -18.55
C SER A 537 24.62 -13.19 -19.92
N LYS A 538 23.49 -13.81 -20.26
CA LYS A 538 23.27 -14.42 -21.59
C LYS A 538 23.35 -13.40 -22.73
N LEU A 539 22.80 -12.20 -22.53
CA LEU A 539 22.87 -11.13 -23.54
C LEU A 539 24.32 -10.69 -23.76
N VAL A 540 25.11 -10.56 -22.69
CA VAL A 540 26.53 -10.20 -22.77
C VAL A 540 27.35 -11.30 -23.45
N GLU A 541 27.14 -12.56 -23.10
CA GLU A 541 27.78 -13.70 -23.77
C GLU A 541 27.42 -13.77 -25.26
N GLY A 542 26.13 -13.61 -25.59
CA GLY A 542 25.66 -13.58 -26.97
C GLY A 542 26.27 -12.44 -27.79
N TRP A 543 26.44 -11.26 -27.18
CA TRP A 543 27.11 -10.13 -27.82
C TRP A 543 28.61 -10.38 -28.05
N TRP A 544 29.29 -11.01 -27.09
CA TRP A 544 30.72 -11.32 -27.21
C TRP A 544 31.01 -12.42 -28.25
N THR A 545 30.08 -13.36 -28.44
CA THR A 545 30.20 -14.45 -29.41
C THR A 545 29.71 -14.09 -30.81
N ALA A 546 29.15 -12.88 -31.02
CA ALA A 546 28.69 -12.45 -32.33
C ALA A 546 29.88 -12.23 -33.29
N PRO A 547 29.86 -12.82 -34.51
CA PRO A 547 30.95 -12.62 -35.48
C PRO A 547 31.06 -11.14 -35.84
N GLN A 548 32.29 -10.59 -35.82
CA GLN A 548 32.53 -9.23 -36.28
C GLN A 548 32.11 -9.12 -37.76
N PRO A 549 31.45 -8.02 -38.17
CA PRO A 549 31.12 -7.82 -39.56
C PRO A 549 32.43 -7.74 -40.35
N GLU A 550 32.63 -8.66 -41.29
CA GLU A 550 33.68 -8.54 -42.29
C GLU A 550 33.44 -7.25 -43.07
N VAL A 551 34.33 -6.28 -42.88
CA VAL A 551 34.40 -5.09 -43.72
C VAL A 551 35.00 -5.55 -45.05
N SER A 552 34.15 -5.78 -46.04
CA SER A 552 34.54 -5.99 -47.45
C SER A 552 34.29 -4.76 -48.27
#